data_AF-A0A0R1S4X7-F1
#
_entry.id   AF-A0A0R1S4X7-F1
#
_cell.length_a   1.000
_cell.length_b   1.000
_cell.length_c   1.000
_cell.angle_alpha   90.00
_cell.angle_beta   90.00
_cell.angle_gamma   90.00
#
_symmetry.space_group_name_H-M   'P 1'
#
loop_
_entity.id
_entity.type
_entity.pdbx_description
1 polymer ?
#
loop_
_entity_poly.entity_id
_entity_poly.type
_entity_poly.pdbx_seq_one_letter_code
_entity_poly.pdbx_strand_id
1 'polypeptide(L)'
;MKNELPKSGIVRRKINEHYLIYDGDNHEAVQAFVKPFDSHVTKKKNKMQIVTSRGATAVEPGEVIIKGFENRIEIFSQSEFEETYQLTD
;
A
#
# COMPACT_ATOMS: atom_id res chain seq x y z
N MET A 1 35.42 4.72 -22.48
CA MET A 1 34.27 4.86 -21.56
C MET A 1 34.32 3.68 -20.60
N LYS A 2 34.39 3.90 -19.28
CA LYS A 2 34.31 2.79 -18.31
C LYS A 2 32.82 2.49 -18.10
N ASN A 3 32.39 1.30 -18.50
CA ASN A 3 31.07 0.79 -18.15
C ASN A 3 31.11 0.43 -16.66
N GLU A 4 30.58 1.31 -15.79
CA GLU A 4 30.31 0.92 -14.42
C GLU A 4 29.19 -0.13 -14.42
N LEU A 5 29.47 -1.29 -13.85
CA LEU A 5 28.46 -2.32 -13.63
C LEU A 5 27.41 -1.81 -12.63
N PRO A 6 26.13 -2.18 -12.78
CA PRO A 6 25.10 -1.79 -11.83
C PRO A 6 25.43 -2.37 -10.44
N LYS A 7 25.49 -1.51 -9.43
CA LYS A 7 25.60 -1.95 -8.03
C LYS A 7 24.28 -2.59 -7.62
N SER A 8 24.33 -3.86 -7.24
CA SER A 8 23.22 -4.59 -6.64
C SER A 8 23.60 -5.05 -5.22
N GLY A 9 22.61 -5.26 -4.37
CA GLY A 9 22.80 -5.68 -2.98
C GLY A 9 21.46 -5.83 -2.26
N ILE A 10 21.51 -6.36 -1.05
CA ILE A 10 20.34 -6.53 -0.19
C ILE A 10 20.19 -5.27 0.68
N VAL A 11 18.98 -4.72 0.75
CA VAL A 11 18.65 -3.55 1.59
C VAL A 11 17.46 -3.86 2.48
N ARG A 12 17.40 -3.22 3.65
CA ARG A 12 16.25 -3.27 4.57
C ARG A 12 15.78 -1.85 4.87
N ARG A 13 14.46 -1.64 4.92
CA ARG A 13 13.88 -0.38 5.38
C ARG A 13 14.11 -0.23 6.89
N LYS A 14 14.29 1.01 7.37
CA LYS A 14 14.56 1.34 8.79
C LYS A 14 13.33 1.91 9.51
N ILE A 15 12.19 1.93 8.86
CA ILE A 15 10.98 2.59 9.35
C ILE A 15 9.94 1.55 9.70
N ASN A 16 9.11 1.87 10.70
CA ASN A 16 7.87 1.15 10.92
C ASN A 16 6.81 1.73 9.98
N GLU A 17 6.00 0.86 9.40
CA GLU A 17 4.98 1.23 8.43
C GLU A 17 3.60 0.89 9.02
N HIS A 18 2.63 1.76 8.76
CA HIS A 18 1.26 1.51 9.18
C HIS A 18 0.54 0.71 8.10
N TYR A 19 -0.36 -0.18 8.52
CA TYR A 19 -1.17 -0.98 7.62
C TYR A 19 -2.66 -0.92 8.00
N LEU A 20 -3.52 -1.18 7.01
CA LEU A 20 -4.96 -1.36 7.20
C LEU A 20 -5.47 -2.42 6.23
N ILE A 21 -6.26 -3.36 6.74
CA ILE A 21 -6.92 -4.38 5.91
C ILE A 21 -8.26 -3.80 5.43
N TYR A 22 -8.50 -3.85 4.12
CA TYR A 22 -9.79 -3.47 3.56
C TYR A 22 -10.73 -4.67 3.60
N ASP A 23 -11.83 -4.60 4.36
CA ASP A 23 -12.78 -5.72 4.51
C ASP A 23 -13.98 -5.66 3.55
N GLY A 24 -14.10 -4.57 2.80
CA GLY A 24 -15.23 -4.31 1.89
C GLY A 24 -16.28 -3.38 2.46
N ASP A 25 -16.33 -3.18 3.77
CA ASP A 25 -17.32 -2.35 4.46
C ASP A 25 -16.68 -1.15 5.17
N ASN A 26 -15.39 -1.24 5.55
CA ASN A 26 -14.64 -0.22 6.27
C ASN A 26 -14.12 0.94 5.37
N HIS A 27 -14.93 1.38 4.40
CA HIS A 27 -14.55 2.40 3.42
C HIS A 27 -14.08 3.71 4.05
N GLU A 28 -14.76 4.19 5.11
CA GLU A 28 -14.39 5.44 5.78
C GLU A 28 -13.01 5.34 6.46
N ALA A 29 -12.69 4.17 7.02
CA ALA A 29 -11.39 3.91 7.63
C ALA A 29 -10.29 3.89 6.56
N VAL A 30 -10.54 3.25 5.41
CA VAL A 30 -9.63 3.29 4.25
C VAL A 30 -9.40 4.73 3.80
N GLN A 31 -10.46 5.51 3.59
CA GLN A 31 -10.36 6.90 3.14
C GLN A 31 -9.57 7.77 4.13
N ALA A 32 -9.81 7.60 5.43
CA ALA A 32 -9.07 8.32 6.46
C ALA A 32 -7.58 7.92 6.48
N PHE A 33 -7.29 6.63 6.35
CA PHE A 33 -5.94 6.08 6.37
C PHE A 33 -5.07 6.61 5.22
N VAL A 34 -5.64 6.68 4.01
CA VAL A 34 -4.91 7.09 2.80
C VAL A 34 -4.81 8.61 2.62
N LYS A 35 -5.34 9.44 3.52
CA LYS A 35 -5.15 10.89 3.44
C LYS A 35 -3.65 11.24 3.36
N PRO A 36 -3.24 12.20 2.52
CA PRO A 36 -4.08 13.19 1.84
C PRO A 36 -4.55 12.77 0.43
N PHE A 37 -4.37 11.51 0.01
CA PHE A 37 -4.78 11.07 -1.32
C PHE A 37 -6.30 11.10 -1.48
N ASP A 38 -6.74 11.43 -2.69
CA ASP A 38 -8.14 11.27 -3.06
C ASP A 38 -8.46 9.78 -3.14
N SER A 39 -9.63 9.40 -2.62
CA SER A 39 -10.06 8.01 -2.64
C SER A 39 -11.58 7.90 -2.60
N HIS A 40 -12.10 6.92 -3.32
CA HIS A 40 -13.54 6.72 -3.43
C HIS A 40 -13.89 5.25 -3.69
N VAL A 41 -15.08 4.86 -3.26
CA VAL A 41 -15.67 3.58 -3.60
C VAL A 41 -15.96 3.57 -5.11
N THR A 42 -15.54 2.53 -5.82
CA THR A 42 -15.81 2.38 -7.25
C THR A 42 -17.30 2.24 -7.53
N LYS A 43 -17.73 2.50 -8.78
CA LYS A 43 -19.16 2.41 -9.17
C LYS A 43 -19.80 1.05 -8.89
N LYS A 44 -19.04 -0.04 -9.01
CA LYS A 44 -19.48 -1.40 -8.71
C LYS A 44 -19.51 -1.72 -7.20
N LYS A 45 -19.07 -0.79 -6.37
CA LYS A 45 -19.01 -0.88 -4.89
C LYS A 45 -18.23 -2.08 -4.34
N ASN A 46 -17.38 -2.69 -5.16
CA ASN A 46 -16.63 -3.88 -4.79
C ASN A 46 -15.14 -3.57 -4.58
N LYS A 47 -14.69 -2.34 -4.83
CA LYS A 47 -13.30 -1.90 -4.69
C LYS A 47 -13.24 -0.45 -4.23
N MET A 48 -12.15 -0.10 -3.58
CA MET A 48 -11.77 1.28 -3.29
C MET A 48 -10.70 1.72 -4.29
N GLN A 49 -10.85 2.90 -4.88
CA GLN A 49 -9.84 3.49 -5.75
C GLN A 49 -9.10 4.60 -4.99
N ILE A 50 -7.77 4.60 -5.04
CA ILE A 50 -6.88 5.55 -4.37
C ILE A 50 -6.04 6.24 -5.45
N VAL A 51 -6.12 7.57 -5.53
CA VAL A 51 -5.43 8.37 -6.54
C VAL A 51 -4.16 8.96 -5.93
N THR A 52 -3.01 8.45 -6.38
CA THR A 52 -1.69 8.91 -5.94
C THR A 52 -1.02 9.77 -7.01
N SER A 53 0.10 10.42 -6.67
CA SER A 53 0.94 11.12 -7.64
C SER A 53 1.52 10.22 -8.74
N ARG A 54 1.53 8.90 -8.54
CA ARG A 54 2.02 7.91 -9.52
C ARG A 54 0.91 7.24 -10.33
N GLY A 55 -0.34 7.66 -10.12
CA GLY A 55 -1.52 7.09 -10.75
C GLY A 55 -2.54 6.56 -9.76
N ALA A 56 -3.65 6.08 -10.30
CA ALA A 56 -4.70 5.44 -9.52
C ALA A 56 -4.39 3.97 -9.29
N THR A 57 -4.55 3.53 -8.06
CA THR A 57 -4.52 2.12 -7.68
C THR A 57 -5.87 1.72 -7.10
N ALA A 58 -6.22 0.44 -7.17
CA ALA A 58 -7.46 -0.09 -6.60
C ALA A 58 -7.11 -1.13 -5.54
N VAL A 59 -7.88 -1.13 -4.46
CA VAL A 59 -7.82 -2.14 -3.40
C VAL A 59 -9.14 -2.90 -3.34
N GLU A 60 -9.04 -4.21 -3.22
CA GLU A 60 -10.13 -5.19 -3.14
C GLU A 60 -10.32 -5.68 -1.70
N PRO A 61 -11.54 -6.10 -1.32
CA PRO A 61 -11.78 -6.71 -0.02
C PRO A 61 -10.84 -7.90 0.21
N GLY A 62 -10.23 -7.94 1.39
CA GLY A 62 -9.20 -8.91 1.76
C GLY A 62 -7.77 -8.46 1.50
N GLU A 63 -7.54 -7.35 0.79
CA GLU A 63 -6.19 -6.80 0.58
C GLU A 63 -5.75 -5.87 1.72
N VAL A 64 -4.42 -5.74 1.85
CA VAL A 64 -3.75 -4.94 2.87
C VAL A 64 -3.17 -3.68 2.23
N ILE A 65 -3.51 -2.52 2.78
CA ILE A 65 -2.99 -1.22 2.38
C ILE A 65 -1.86 -0.85 3.33
N ILE A 66 -0.66 -0.62 2.80
CA ILE A 66 0.49 -0.11 3.54
C ILE A 66 0.71 1.35 3.19
N LYS A 67 0.86 2.19 4.22
CA LYS A 67 1.30 3.57 4.08
C LYS A 67 2.77 3.67 4.46
N GLY A 68 3.61 3.50 3.46
CA GLY A 68 5.06 3.47 3.61
C GLY A 68 5.73 4.84 3.61
N PHE A 69 7.06 4.83 3.44
CA PHE A 69 7.89 6.03 3.38
C PHE A 69 7.33 7.09 2.41
N GLU A 70 7.35 8.36 2.82
CA GLU A 70 6.85 9.50 2.04
C GLU A 70 5.39 9.35 1.56
N ASN A 71 4.55 8.68 2.37
CA ASN A 71 3.16 8.38 2.05
C ASN A 71 3.00 7.52 0.78
N ARG A 72 3.98 6.69 0.44
CA ARG A 72 3.77 5.72 -0.65
C ARG A 72 2.69 4.72 -0.24
N ILE A 73 1.68 4.57 -1.09
CA ILE A 73 0.67 3.52 -0.93
C ILE A 73 1.17 2.26 -1.63
N GLU A 74 1.22 1.16 -0.88
CA GLU A 74 1.51 -0.18 -1.37
C GLU A 74 0.31 -1.07 -1.02
N ILE A 75 -0.06 -1.98 -1.91
CA ILE A 75 -1.18 -2.90 -1.74
C ILE A 75 -0.65 -4.31 -1.87
N PHE A 76 -1.04 -5.17 -0.94
CA PHE A 76 -0.64 -6.57 -0.89
C PHE A 76 -1.88 -7.43 -0.73
N SER A 77 -1.83 -8.65 -1.27
CA SER A 77 -2.66 -9.72 -0.72
C SER A 77 -2.26 -10.01 0.74
N GLN A 78 -3.15 -10.62 1.53
CA GLN A 78 -2.80 -11.02 2.90
C GLN A 78 -1.58 -11.94 2.95
N SER A 79 -1.48 -12.91 2.04
CA SER A 79 -0.34 -13.82 1.99
C SER A 79 0.98 -13.10 1.70
N GLU A 80 1.01 -12.17 0.73
CA GLU A 80 2.23 -11.41 0.45
C GLU A 80 2.61 -10.51 1.62
N PHE A 81 1.62 -9.93 2.32
CA PHE A 81 1.84 -9.12 3.51
C PHE A 81 2.48 -9.95 4.64
N GLU A 82 1.95 -11.13 4.94
CA GLU A 82 2.46 -12.05 5.96
C GLU A 82 3.88 -12.55 5.65
N GLU A 83 4.21 -12.75 4.38
CA GLU A 83 5.56 -13.13 3.95
C GLU A 83 6.57 -11.96 4.03
N THR A 84 6.09 -10.72 3.87
CA THR A 84 6.94 -9.53 3.76
C THR A 84 7.15 -8.83 5.09
N TYR A 85 6.13 -8.80 5.96
CA TYR A 85 6.12 -8.01 7.18
C TYR A 85 6.07 -8.87 8.43
N GLN A 86 6.83 -8.45 9.43
CA GLN A 86 6.70 -8.95 10.80
C GLN A 86 5.83 -7.98 11.60
N LEU A 87 4.70 -8.45 12.12
CA LEU A 87 3.86 -7.66 13.02
C LEU A 87 4.56 -7.46 14.36
N THR A 88 4.54 -6.23 14.85
CA THR A 88 5.07 -5.85 16.16
C THR A 88 4.03 -5.02 16.89
N ASP A 89 3.73 -5.39 18.14
CA ASP A 89 2.80 -4.68 19.04
C ASP A 89 3.37 -3.34 19.56
#